data_AF-A0A645I4J4-F1
#
_entry.id   AF-A0A645I4J4-F1
#
_cell.length_a   1.000
_cell.length_b   1.000
_cell.length_c   1.000
_cell.angle_alpha   90.00
_cell.angle_beta   90.00
_cell.angle_gamma   90.00
#
_symmetry.space_group_name_H-M   'P 1'
#
loop_
_entity.id
_entity.type
_entity.pdbx_description
1 polymer ?
#
loop_
_entity_poly.entity_id
_entity_poly.type
_entity_poly.pdbx_seq_one_letter_code
_entity_poly.pdbx_strand_id
1 'polypeptide(L)' 'MKRYLVDVSGLSADEKEATYKKINDFAFMVACIHDKNKVMTSLVVYWTDQDDFKSSPLCPPNCPCKEV' A
#
# COMPACT_ATOMS: atom_id res chain seq x y z
N MET A 1 15.42 5.33 -2.90
CA MET A 1 13.97 5.36 -2.66
C MET A 1 13.29 4.66 -3.81
N LYS A 2 12.46 3.67 -3.49
CA LYS A 2 11.64 2.93 -4.46
C LYS A 2 10.18 3.31 -4.26
N ARG A 3 9.38 3.17 -5.30
CA ARG A 3 7.94 3.46 -5.24
C ARG A 3 7.19 2.19 -5.61
N TYR A 4 6.18 1.86 -4.82
CA TYR A 4 5.35 0.67 -5.02
C TYR A 4 3.88 1.05 -5.10
N LEU A 5 3.17 0.40 -6.00
CA LEU A 5 1.72 0.44 -6.11
C LEU A 5 1.17 -0.83 -5.47
N VAL A 6 0.34 -0.68 -4.44
CA VAL A 6 -0.33 -1.78 -3.75
C VAL A 6 -1.81 -1.70 -4.08
N ASP A 7 -2.34 -2.72 -4.74
CA ASP A 7 -3.76 -2.84 -5.04
C ASP A 7 -4.51 -3.36 -3.80
N VAL A 8 -5.39 -2.53 -3.24
CA VAL A 8 -6.23 -2.84 -2.08
C VAL A 8 -7.70 -2.94 -2.46
N SER A 9 -8.05 -2.93 -3.75
CA SER A 9 -9.43 -2.90 -4.22
C SER A 9 -10.26 -4.10 -3.73
N GLY A 10 -9.62 -5.25 -3.57
CA GLY A 10 -10.22 -6.49 -3.06
C GLY A 10 -10.42 -6.55 -1.54
N LEU A 11 -9.94 -5.56 -0.78
CA LEU A 11 -10.12 -5.49 0.67
C LEU A 11 -11.43 -4.80 1.04
N SER A 12 -11.99 -5.15 2.21
CA SER A 12 -13.08 -4.39 2.84
C SER A 12 -12.63 -2.98 3.27
N ALA A 13 -13.57 -2.11 3.63
CA ALA A 13 -13.26 -0.75 4.07
C ALA A 13 -12.35 -0.73 5.32
N ASP A 14 -12.63 -1.60 6.30
CA ASP A 14 -11.86 -1.70 7.53
C ASP A 14 -10.45 -2.26 7.27
N GLU A 15 -10.35 -3.27 6.40
CA GLU A 15 -9.05 -3.85 6.01
C GLU A 15 -8.20 -2.86 5.20
N LYS A 16 -8.83 -2.03 4.38
CA LYS A 16 -8.21 -0.94 3.63
C LYS A 16 -7.56 0.07 4.57
N GLU A 17 -8.30 0.54 5.57
CA GLU A 17 -7.80 1.50 6.55
C GLU A 17 -6.70 0.89 7.44
N ALA A 18 -6.88 -0.34 7.90
CA ALA A 18 -5.87 -1.07 8.66
C ALA A 18 -4.58 -1.27 7.86
N THR A 19 -4.69 -1.60 6.56
CA THR A 19 -3.56 -1.74 5.65
C THR A 19 -2.83 -0.42 5.45
N TYR A 20 -3.58 0.66 5.19
CA TYR A 20 -3.01 2.00 5.06
C TYR A 20 -2.22 2.38 6.31
N LYS A 21 -2.83 2.27 7.50
CA LYS A 21 -2.19 2.63 8.78
C LYS A 21 -0.92 1.81 8.99
N LYS A 22 -1.00 0.50 8.80
CA LYS A 22 0.14 -0.40 8.95
C LYS A 22 1.28 -0.06 8.01
N ILE A 23 1.02 0.32 6.76
CA ILE A 23 2.10 0.70 5.83
C ILE A 23 2.64 2.10 6.16
N ASN A 24 1.76 3.04 6.50
CA ASN A 24 2.12 4.43 6.79
C ASN A 24 3.01 4.58 8.03
N ASP A 25 2.90 3.68 9.01
CA ASP A 25 3.74 3.70 10.21
C ASP A 25 5.22 3.34 9.93
N PHE A 26 5.53 2.73 8.78
CA PHE A 26 6.88 2.26 8.43
C PHE A 26 7.43 2.87 7.14
N ALA A 27 6.57 3.12 6.15
CA ALA A 27 6.99 3.73 4.90
C ALA A 27 7.38 5.20 5.10
N PHE A 28 8.25 5.71 4.23
CA PHE A 28 8.60 7.14 4.25
C PHE A 28 7.38 8.02 3.95
N MET A 29 6.53 7.57 3.03
CA MET A 29 5.27 8.23 2.69
C MET A 29 4.30 7.23 2.05
N VAL A 30 3.01 7.40 2.32
CA VAL A 30 1.95 6.67 1.63
C VAL A 30 0.93 7.66 1.07
N ALA A 31 0.55 7.48 -0.19
CA ALA A 31 -0.54 8.23 -0.81
C ALA A 31 -1.68 7.29 -1.22
N CYS A 32 -2.92 7.66 -0.89
CA CYS A 32 -4.10 6.89 -1.24
C CYS A 32 -4.62 7.26 -2.62
N ILE A 33 -4.85 6.26 -3.46
CA ILE A 33 -5.56 6.40 -4.74
C ILE A 33 -7.01 5.98 -4.51
N HIS A 34 -7.91 6.90 -4.83
CA HIS A 34 -9.35 6.68 -4.77
C HIS A 34 -9.93 6.60 -6.17
N ASP A 35 -10.97 5.79 -6.34
CA ASP A 35 -11.76 5.77 -7.56
C ASP A 35 -12.70 6.99 -7.66
N LYS A 36 -13.50 7.04 -8.73
CA LYS A 36 -14.52 8.07 -8.94
C LYS A 36 -15.57 8.17 -7.82
N ASN A 37 -15.75 7.11 -7.04
CA ASN A 37 -16.69 7.03 -5.92
C ASN A 37 -16.03 7.36 -4.58
N LYS A 38 -14.77 7.83 -4.58
CA LYS A 38 -13.95 8.08 -3.39
C LYS A 38 -13.65 6.81 -2.59
N VAL A 39 -13.72 5.64 -3.21
CA VAL A 39 -13.34 4.36 -2.58
C VAL A 39 -11.85 4.14 -2.81
N MET A 40 -11.11 3.85 -1.75
CA MET A 40 -9.69 3.53 -1.87
C MET A 40 -9.50 2.24 -2.67
N THR A 41 -8.67 2.32 -3.70
CA THR A 41 -8.38 1.20 -4.62
C THR A 41 -6.90 0.85 -4.62
N SER A 42 -6.01 1.81 -4.36
CA SER A 42 -4.59 1.53 -4.29
C SER A 42 -3.86 2.45 -3.32
N LEU A 43 -2.67 2.02 -2.90
CA LEU A 43 -1.72 2.81 -2.13
C LEU A 43 -0.43 2.99 -2.94
N VAL A 44 0.08 4.21 -2.99
CA VAL A 44 1.43 4.50 -3.48
C VAL A 44 2.35 4.59 -2.27
N VAL A 45 3.26 3.64 -2.16
CA VAL A 45 4.18 3.50 -1.04
C VAL A 45 5.57 3.98 -1.48
N TYR A 46 6.08 5.01 -0.82
CA TYR A 46 7.45 5.47 -0.97
C TYR A 46 8.31 4.76 0.07
N TRP A 47 9.20 3.89 -0.40
CA TRP A 47 10.00 3.02 0.44
C TRP A 47 11.46 3.45 0.40
N THR A 48 12.05 3.61 1.58
CA THR A 48 13.44 4.06 1.74
C THR A 48 14.33 3.06 2.43
N ASP A 49 13.77 2.02 3.04
CA ASP A 49 14.55 0.95 3.66
C ASP A 49 15.32 0.12 2.62
N GLN A 50 16.41 -0.50 3.09
CA GLN A 50 17.27 -1.36 2.27
C GLN A 50 16.58 -2.68 1.89
N ASP A 51 15.64 -3.13 2.71
CA ASP A 51 14.85 -4.34 2.45
C ASP A 51 13.86 -4.13 1.30
N ASP A 52 13.58 -5.18 0.54
CA ASP A 52 12.58 -5.11 -0.52
C ASP A 52 11.17 -5.12 0.08
N PHE A 53 10.39 -4.07 -0.22
CA PHE A 53 9.00 -3.93 0.23
C PHE A 53 8.15 -5.16 -0.11
N LYS A 54 8.38 -5.81 -1.27
CA LYS A 54 7.63 -7.00 -1.69
C LYS A 54 7.88 -8.22 -0.81
N SER A 55 9.07 -8.31 -0.20
CA SER A 55 9.39 -9.35 0.79
C SER A 55 8.99 -8.97 2.21
N SER A 56 8.58 -7.72 2.43
CA SER A 56 8.18 -7.23 3.75
C SER A 56 6.80 -7.76 4.16
N PRO A 57 6.53 -7.90 5.47
CA PRO A 57 5.20 -8.24 5.99
C PRO A 57 4.18 -7.11 5.81
N LEU A 58 4.57 -5.99 5.19
CA LEU A 58 3.73 -4.82 4.89
C LEU A 58 3.08 -4.92 3.52
N CYS A 59 3.59 -5.74 2.59
CA CYS A 59 2.85 -6.10 1.38
C CYS A 59 1.74 -7.08 1.78
N PRO A 60 0.44 -6.70 1.67
CA PRO A 60 -0.64 -7.53 2.18
C PRO A 60 -0.74 -8.84 1.38
N PRO A 61 -0.95 -9.99 2.05
CA PRO A 61 -1.21 -11.24 1.35
C PRO A 61 -2.46 -11.07 0.49
N ASN A 62 -2.38 -11.44 -0.79
CA ASN A 62 -3.43 -11.28 -1.81
C ASN A 62 -3.63 -9.85 -2.36
N CYS A 63 -2.76 -8.90 -2.03
CA CYS A 63 -2.72 -7.59 -2.67
C CYS A 63 -1.53 -7.53 -3.65
N PRO A 64 -1.75 -7.40 -4.97
CA PRO A 64 -0.66 -7.18 -5.92
C PRO A 64 0.17 -5.94 -5.55
N CYS A 65 1.46 -6.15 -5.28
CA CYS A 65 2.45 -5.11 -5.03
C CYS A 65 3.40 -5.00 -6.24
N LYS A 66 3.37 -3.86 -6.95
CA LYS A 66 4.22 -3.61 -8.12
C LYS A 66 5.15 -2.42 -7.89
N GLU A 67 6.43 -2.57 -8.18
CA GLU A 67 7.38 -1.45 -8.21
C GLU A 67 7.13 -0.58 -9.45
N VAL A 68 7.08 0.74 -9.29
CA VAL A 68 6.62 1.72 -10.30
C VAL A 68 7.44 2.99 -10.35
#